data_AF-A0A3M1D228-F1
#
_entry.id   AF-A0A3M1D228-F1
#
_cell.length_a   1.000
_cell.length_b   1.000
_cell.length_c   1.000
_cell.angle_alpha   90.00
_cell.angle_beta   90.00
_cell.angle_gamma   90.00
#
_symmetry.space_group_name_H-M   'P 1'
#
loop_
_entity.id
_entity.type
_entity.pdbx_description
1 polymer ?
#
loop_
_entity_poly.entity_id
_entity_poly.type
_entity_poly.pdbx_seq_one_letter_code
_entity_poly.pdbx_strand_id
1 'polypeptide(L)'
;MNGYVIIADTDGNIVWYQDPRDDTGRTDAVIGGLGLTRPDKHILLLDSKDTLLEYNLDGDVLQKLERDAGDFDDADGVRRFVHHDLKREGDHTYVITAREYDYTDVNDCDGDGDVSEALTYILDGVMVFDHTTDPWTPVPSLEWSLSDIYDPSDCTGPQPPSCSATLWSSEGMTGCDWAHANSIWTDSDGTWQLSFKDQDKLINVDEATGGLVWELAGDGVSGDLLLDTSASIADPEFDNQHHAWRTATPNHIMLYDNNVTGAADPRALELSLSPAAGVYAVIADWPTPPLEPRGDCNSKGSAFDMLPSGHVVATCAPSGIIREFEPAGAEVWKLTLGCPDTTLTPSGNLYRAMPFNFGP
;
A
#
# COMPACT_ATOMS: atom_id res chain seq x y z
N MET A 1 -18.19 -0.34 9.61
CA MET A 1 -17.35 0.56 10.44
C MET A 1 -17.19 1.82 9.62
N ASN A 2 -17.11 2.99 10.26
CA ASN A 2 -17.06 4.25 9.54
C ASN A 2 -15.63 4.79 9.62
N GLY A 3 -15.06 5.13 8.48
CA GLY A 3 -13.74 5.72 8.37
C GLY A 3 -13.74 7.21 8.73
N TYR A 4 -12.66 7.67 9.34
CA TYR A 4 -12.37 9.08 9.60
C TYR A 4 -10.91 9.36 9.29
N VAL A 5 -10.61 10.61 8.97
CA VAL A 5 -9.22 11.10 8.92
C VAL A 5 -9.05 12.10 10.05
N ILE A 6 -7.96 11.96 10.81
CA ILE A 6 -7.62 12.88 11.88
C ILE A 6 -6.16 13.29 11.77
N ILE A 7 -5.85 14.50 12.22
CA ILE A 7 -4.49 14.91 12.55
C ILE A 7 -4.45 15.08 14.07
N ALA A 8 -3.50 14.41 14.72
CA ALA A 8 -3.24 14.54 16.13
C ALA A 8 -1.86 15.16 16.36
N ASP A 9 -1.74 15.99 17.40
CA ASP A 9 -0.44 16.49 17.87
C ASP A 9 0.33 15.43 18.68
N THR A 10 1.54 15.76 19.11
CA THR A 10 2.41 14.86 19.89
C THR A 10 1.89 14.57 21.29
N ASP A 11 0.94 15.36 21.80
CA ASP A 11 0.27 15.13 23.09
C ASP A 11 -1.00 14.28 22.92
N GLY A 12 -1.35 13.92 21.68
CA GLY A 12 -2.52 13.12 21.33
C GLY A 12 -3.81 13.93 21.19
N ASN A 13 -3.75 15.26 21.14
CA ASN A 13 -4.93 16.09 20.88
C ASN A 13 -5.26 16.06 19.39
N ILE A 14 -6.54 15.87 19.07
CA ILE A 14 -7.02 16.03 17.69
C ILE A 14 -7.03 17.53 17.36
N VAL A 15 -6.25 17.91 16.35
CA VAL A 15 -6.11 19.30 15.88
C VAL A 15 -6.82 19.55 14.55
N TRP A 16 -7.17 18.49 13.84
CA TRP A 16 -7.97 18.52 12.62
C TRP A 16 -8.67 17.16 12.44
N TYR A 17 -9.86 17.17 11.83
CA TYR A 17 -10.55 15.94 11.46
C TYR A 17 -11.43 16.17 10.23
N GLN A 18 -11.65 15.11 9.45
CA GLN A 18 -12.63 15.07 8.36
C GLN A 18 -13.41 13.75 8.43
N ASP A 19 -14.71 13.86 8.19
CA ASP A 19 -15.61 12.74 8.02
C ASP A 19 -15.98 12.60 6.54
N PRO A 20 -15.39 11.64 5.80
CA PRO A 20 -15.61 11.52 4.36
C PRO A 20 -17.08 11.24 4.00
N ARG A 21 -17.90 10.78 4.95
CA ARG A 21 -19.33 10.49 4.72
C ARG A 21 -20.12 11.73 4.34
N ASP A 22 -19.68 12.90 4.81
CA ASP A 22 -20.32 14.17 4.47
C ASP A 22 -20.17 14.49 2.97
N ASP A 23 -19.13 13.95 2.32
CA ASP A 23 -18.78 14.23 0.92
C ASP A 23 -19.09 13.06 -0.03
N THR A 24 -19.00 11.82 0.46
CA THR A 24 -19.41 10.63 -0.29
C THR A 24 -20.91 10.38 -0.23
N GLY A 25 -21.61 10.91 0.78
CA GLY A 25 -23.02 10.61 1.05
C GLY A 25 -23.26 9.17 1.53
N ARG A 26 -22.18 8.42 1.82
CA ARG A 26 -22.25 7.02 2.25
C ARG A 26 -22.27 6.91 3.77
N THR A 27 -23.02 5.94 4.29
CA THR A 27 -23.02 5.64 5.73
C THR A 27 -21.94 4.65 6.16
N ASP A 28 -21.30 4.00 5.20
CA ASP A 28 -20.42 2.83 5.36
C ASP A 28 -19.00 3.06 4.78
N ALA A 29 -18.55 4.31 4.63
CA ALA A 29 -17.23 4.64 4.10
C ALA A 29 -16.11 3.93 4.89
N VAL A 30 -15.17 3.31 4.18
CA VAL A 30 -14.03 2.59 4.76
C VAL A 30 -12.74 3.09 4.14
N ILE A 31 -11.87 3.71 4.94
CA ILE A 31 -10.59 4.22 4.43
C ILE A 31 -9.71 3.05 4.02
N GLY A 32 -9.41 3.02 2.72
CA GLY A 32 -8.51 2.08 2.08
C GLY A 32 -7.20 2.71 1.66
N GLY A 33 -7.06 4.04 1.61
CA GLY A 33 -5.83 4.68 1.17
C GLY A 33 -5.70 6.08 1.75
N LEU A 34 -4.47 6.48 2.04
CA LEU A 34 -4.15 7.79 2.60
C LEU A 34 -2.82 8.26 2.02
N GLY A 35 -2.81 9.46 1.47
CA GLY A 35 -1.65 10.12 0.89
C GLY A 35 -1.65 11.63 1.17
N LEU A 36 -0.53 12.28 0.85
CA LEU A 36 -0.40 13.74 0.89
C LEU A 36 0.12 14.23 -0.45
N THR A 37 -0.48 15.31 -0.95
CA THR A 37 0.06 16.01 -2.12
C THR A 37 1.29 16.83 -1.75
N ARG A 38 2.17 17.06 -2.72
CA ARG A 38 3.31 17.98 -2.57
C ARG A 38 3.25 19.03 -3.68
N PRO A 39 3.58 20.30 -3.38
CA PRO A 39 4.00 20.83 -2.08
C PRO A 39 2.83 21.22 -1.15
N ASP A 40 1.58 21.18 -1.66
CA ASP A 40 0.43 21.83 -1.02
C ASP A 40 -0.11 21.09 0.22
N LYS A 41 0.29 19.83 0.43
CA LYS A 41 -0.09 19.00 1.58
C LYS A 41 -1.60 18.81 1.72
N HIS A 42 -2.30 18.76 0.59
CA HIS A 42 -3.68 18.29 0.57
C HIS A 42 -3.72 16.83 0.97
N ILE A 43 -4.82 16.43 1.59
CA ILE A 43 -5.04 15.08 2.07
C ILE A 43 -5.72 14.31 0.94
N LEU A 44 -5.04 13.29 0.43
CA LEU A 44 -5.61 12.32 -0.49
C LEU A 44 -6.20 11.18 0.31
N LEU A 45 -7.44 10.85 0.02
CA LEU A 45 -8.18 9.81 0.70
C LEU A 45 -8.80 8.88 -0.31
N LEU A 46 -8.64 7.58 -0.10
CA LEU A 46 -9.36 6.56 -0.83
C LEU A 46 -10.35 5.88 0.11
N ASP A 47 -11.63 6.04 -0.18
CA ASP A 47 -12.68 5.16 0.32
C ASP A 47 -12.62 3.87 -0.51
N SER A 48 -12.23 2.77 0.14
CA SER A 48 -12.02 1.42 -0.46
C SER A 48 -13.22 0.84 -1.18
N LYS A 49 -14.37 1.53 -1.17
CA LYS A 49 -15.55 1.15 -1.92
C LYS A 49 -15.55 1.65 -3.36
N ASP A 50 -15.24 2.92 -3.58
CA ASP A 50 -15.44 3.53 -4.90
C ASP A 50 -14.99 4.98 -5.04
N THR A 51 -14.46 5.63 -4.00
CA THR A 51 -14.35 7.09 -4.03
C THR A 51 -12.95 7.56 -3.65
N LEU A 52 -12.33 8.37 -4.50
CA LEU A 52 -11.13 9.14 -4.18
C LEU A 52 -11.53 10.59 -3.87
N LEU A 53 -10.98 11.14 -2.80
CA LEU A 53 -11.18 12.51 -2.37
C LEU A 53 -9.83 13.21 -2.17
N GLU A 54 -9.76 14.48 -2.54
CA GLU A 54 -8.67 15.39 -2.17
C GLU A 54 -9.24 16.53 -1.33
N TYR A 55 -8.68 16.73 -0.14
CA TYR A 55 -9.08 17.78 0.79
C TYR A 55 -7.98 18.81 1.00
N ASN A 56 -8.35 20.09 1.05
CA ASN A 56 -7.50 21.09 1.71
C ASN A 56 -7.66 21.03 3.24
N LEU A 57 -6.88 21.81 3.98
CA LEU A 57 -6.95 21.85 5.44
C LEU A 57 -8.15 22.62 6.00
N ASP A 58 -8.86 23.39 5.17
CA ASP A 58 -10.12 24.02 5.54
C ASP A 58 -11.31 23.03 5.47
N GLY A 59 -11.07 21.82 4.92
CA GLY A 59 -12.07 20.76 4.76
C GLY A 59 -12.82 20.83 3.42
N ASP A 60 -12.40 21.71 2.50
CA ASP A 60 -13.00 21.76 1.17
C ASP A 60 -12.53 20.56 0.33
N VAL A 61 -13.47 19.94 -0.37
CA VAL A 61 -13.20 18.94 -1.40
C VAL A 61 -12.68 19.65 -2.65
N LEU A 62 -11.41 19.39 -2.98
CA LEU A 62 -10.76 19.89 -4.18
C LEU A 62 -10.98 18.96 -5.37
N GLN A 63 -10.99 17.66 -5.11
CA GLN A 63 -11.24 16.62 -6.10
C GLN A 63 -12.11 15.51 -5.53
N LYS A 64 -12.99 14.98 -6.37
CA LYS A 64 -13.75 13.78 -6.11
C LYS A 64 -13.80 12.93 -7.38
N LEU A 65 -13.44 11.66 -7.26
CA LEU A 65 -13.61 10.65 -8.30
C LEU A 65 -14.45 9.51 -7.77
N GLU A 66 -15.43 9.07 -8.55
CA GLU A 66 -16.42 8.07 -8.14
C GLU A 66 -16.54 6.96 -9.17
N ARG A 67 -16.43 5.72 -8.71
CA ARG A 67 -16.63 4.52 -9.56
C ARG A 67 -17.99 4.50 -10.23
N ASP A 68 -19.04 4.89 -9.52
CA ASP A 68 -20.40 4.89 -10.07
C ASP A 68 -20.63 6.02 -11.10
N ALA A 69 -19.73 7.01 -11.16
CA ALA A 69 -19.67 8.00 -12.23
C ALA A 69 -18.89 7.50 -13.47
N GLY A 70 -18.27 6.32 -13.38
CA GLY A 70 -17.43 5.74 -14.43
C GLY A 70 -15.99 6.28 -14.43
N ASP A 71 -15.56 6.99 -13.38
CA ASP A 71 -14.24 7.61 -13.32
C ASP A 71 -13.09 6.58 -13.26
N PHE A 72 -13.40 5.35 -12.82
CA PHE A 72 -12.46 4.22 -12.75
C PHE A 72 -12.79 3.12 -13.77
N ASP A 73 -13.58 3.44 -14.80
CA ASP A 73 -13.78 2.52 -15.92
C ASP A 73 -12.62 2.68 -16.92
N ASP A 74 -12.15 1.57 -17.47
CA ASP A 74 -11.12 1.61 -18.50
C ASP A 74 -11.65 2.14 -19.85
N ALA A 75 -10.75 2.30 -20.83
CA ALA A 75 -11.12 2.76 -22.18
C ALA A 75 -12.20 1.91 -22.88
N ASP A 76 -12.36 0.64 -22.48
CA ASP A 76 -13.38 -0.28 -22.98
C ASP A 76 -14.67 -0.26 -22.13
N GLY A 77 -14.72 0.58 -21.09
CA GLY A 77 -15.81 0.70 -20.14
C GLY A 77 -15.85 -0.44 -19.12
N VAL A 78 -14.74 -1.17 -18.92
CA VAL A 78 -14.64 -2.20 -17.89
C VAL A 78 -14.23 -1.56 -16.59
N ARG A 79 -15.05 -1.80 -15.57
CA ARG A 79 -14.88 -1.26 -14.23
C ARG A 79 -13.61 -1.78 -13.55
N ARG A 80 -12.83 -0.88 -12.98
CA ARG A 80 -11.73 -1.18 -12.06
C ARG A 80 -12.15 -0.90 -10.61
N PHE A 81 -11.58 -1.66 -9.69
CA PHE A 81 -11.80 -1.44 -8.26
C PHE A 81 -10.57 -0.78 -7.65
N VAL A 82 -10.75 0.33 -6.96
CA VAL A 82 -9.67 1.05 -6.29
C VAL A 82 -9.47 0.52 -4.88
N HIS A 83 -8.21 0.35 -4.45
CA HIS A 83 -7.89 -0.15 -3.11
C HIS A 83 -6.49 0.26 -2.65
N HIS A 84 -6.24 0.13 -1.33
CA HIS A 84 -4.98 0.30 -0.60
C HIS A 84 -4.19 1.62 -0.69
N ASP A 85 -3.94 2.15 -1.88
CA ASP A 85 -3.03 3.28 -2.01
C ASP A 85 -3.26 4.17 -3.22
N LEU A 86 -2.80 5.40 -3.06
CA LEU A 86 -2.81 6.46 -4.05
C LEU A 86 -1.68 7.44 -3.78
N LYS A 87 -1.12 8.01 -4.85
CA LYS A 87 -0.07 9.02 -4.77
C LYS A 87 -0.31 10.12 -5.80
N ARG A 88 -0.10 11.36 -5.39
CA ARG A 88 -0.02 12.52 -6.28
C ARG A 88 1.44 12.88 -6.47
N GLU A 89 1.85 13.05 -7.73
CA GLU A 89 3.17 13.57 -8.09
C GLU A 89 3.00 14.52 -9.28
N GLY A 90 3.31 15.80 -9.08
CA GLY A 90 3.06 16.84 -10.08
C GLY A 90 1.59 16.85 -10.53
N ASP A 91 1.38 16.76 -11.84
CA ASP A 91 0.06 16.77 -12.47
C ASP A 91 -0.54 15.37 -12.64
N HIS A 92 0.07 14.32 -12.08
CA HIS A 92 -0.50 12.96 -12.10
C HIS A 92 -1.00 12.48 -10.72
N THR A 93 -2.10 11.73 -10.72
CA THR A 93 -2.55 10.91 -9.58
C THR A 93 -2.51 9.46 -9.97
N TYR A 94 -1.77 8.67 -9.21
CA TYR A 94 -1.63 7.24 -9.38
C TYR A 94 -2.50 6.55 -8.34
N VAL A 95 -3.31 5.59 -8.78
CA VAL A 95 -4.23 4.83 -7.90
C VAL A 95 -4.05 3.36 -8.17
N ILE A 96 -3.87 2.57 -7.11
CA ILE A 96 -3.86 1.11 -7.25
C ILE A 96 -5.28 0.64 -7.55
N THR A 97 -5.38 -0.21 -8.56
CA THR A 97 -6.63 -0.80 -9.00
C THR A 97 -6.56 -2.32 -9.05
N ALA A 98 -7.72 -2.98 -9.09
CA ALA A 98 -7.83 -4.42 -9.30
C ALA A 98 -8.95 -4.76 -10.28
N ARG A 99 -8.81 -5.91 -10.95
CA ARG A 99 -9.80 -6.45 -11.90
C ARG A 99 -9.72 -7.98 -11.97
N GLU A 100 -10.85 -8.61 -12.30
CA GLU A 100 -10.92 -10.04 -12.60
C GLU A 100 -10.48 -10.37 -14.02
N TYR A 101 -9.74 -11.47 -14.13
CA TYR A 101 -9.24 -12.06 -15.36
C TYR A 101 -9.57 -13.54 -15.36
N ASP A 102 -10.24 -14.01 -16.41
CA ASP A 102 -10.55 -15.42 -16.61
C ASP A 102 -9.42 -16.11 -17.38
N TYR A 103 -8.91 -17.20 -16.83
CA TYR A 103 -7.88 -18.03 -17.43
C TYR A 103 -8.45 -19.41 -17.72
N THR A 104 -8.44 -19.82 -18.99
CA THR A 104 -9.07 -21.08 -19.42
C THR A 104 -8.15 -22.29 -19.35
N ASP A 105 -6.83 -22.08 -19.31
CA ASP A 105 -5.80 -23.12 -19.25
C ASP A 105 -4.88 -22.83 -18.07
N VAL A 106 -5.22 -23.36 -16.88
CA VAL A 106 -4.41 -23.16 -15.67
C VAL A 106 -3.58 -24.40 -15.41
N ASN A 107 -2.27 -24.22 -15.28
CA ASN A 107 -1.40 -25.27 -14.80
C ASN A 107 -1.71 -25.55 -13.31
N ASP A 108 -1.52 -26.80 -12.89
CA ASP A 108 -1.58 -27.22 -11.49
C ASP A 108 -0.40 -26.59 -10.72
N CYS A 109 -0.64 -25.43 -10.11
CA CYS A 109 0.38 -24.62 -9.44
C CYS A 109 0.58 -24.97 -7.96
N ASP A 110 -0.39 -25.64 -7.32
CA ASP A 110 -0.29 -26.07 -5.92
C ASP A 110 0.12 -27.55 -5.77
N GLY A 111 0.21 -28.26 -6.89
CA GLY A 111 0.66 -29.65 -6.96
C GLY A 111 -0.35 -30.63 -6.36
N ASP A 112 -1.61 -30.22 -6.20
CA ASP A 112 -2.67 -31.06 -5.65
C ASP A 112 -3.20 -32.09 -6.66
N GLY A 113 -2.80 -31.97 -7.93
CA GLY A 113 -3.16 -32.86 -9.03
C GLY A 113 -4.49 -32.51 -9.70
N ASP A 114 -5.18 -31.46 -9.26
CA ASP A 114 -6.38 -30.90 -9.86
C ASP A 114 -5.96 -29.80 -10.85
N VAL A 115 -5.85 -30.15 -12.13
CA VAL A 115 -5.95 -29.14 -13.20
C VAL A 115 -7.38 -28.60 -13.16
N SER A 116 -7.60 -27.54 -12.38
CA SER A 116 -8.91 -26.90 -12.30
C SER A 116 -9.32 -26.39 -13.69
N GLU A 117 -10.54 -26.73 -14.09
CA GLU A 117 -11.26 -26.02 -15.14
C GLU A 117 -11.27 -24.52 -14.82
N ALA A 118 -10.96 -23.67 -15.80
CA ALA A 118 -10.97 -22.20 -15.77
C ALA A 118 -10.95 -21.51 -14.38
N LEU A 119 -9.83 -20.85 -14.02
CA LEU A 119 -9.76 -20.01 -12.83
C LEU A 119 -9.94 -18.54 -13.18
N THR A 120 -10.61 -17.82 -12.28
CA THR A 120 -10.64 -16.36 -12.30
C THR A 120 -9.62 -15.86 -11.28
N TYR A 121 -8.69 -15.01 -11.71
CA TYR A 121 -7.75 -14.31 -10.83
C TYR A 121 -8.12 -12.84 -10.74
N ILE A 122 -7.90 -12.25 -9.59
CA ILE A 122 -7.93 -10.81 -9.35
C ILE A 122 -6.49 -10.33 -9.45
N LEU A 123 -6.23 -9.48 -10.42
CA LEU A 123 -4.92 -8.89 -10.65
C LEU A 123 -4.97 -7.40 -10.42
N ASP A 124 -3.93 -6.91 -9.76
CA ASP A 124 -3.74 -5.51 -9.48
C ASP A 124 -3.22 -4.77 -10.71
N GLY A 125 -3.33 -3.44 -10.67
CA GLY A 125 -2.89 -2.54 -11.71
C GLY A 125 -2.78 -1.11 -11.19
N VAL A 126 -2.44 -0.20 -12.08
CA VAL A 126 -2.34 1.24 -11.78
C VAL A 126 -3.15 2.01 -12.80
N MET A 127 -4.01 2.90 -12.32
CA MET A 127 -4.61 3.95 -13.15
C MET A 127 -3.92 5.28 -12.84
N VAL A 128 -3.57 6.02 -13.89
CA VAL A 128 -3.00 7.35 -13.81
C VAL A 128 -4.01 8.37 -14.31
N PHE A 129 -4.23 9.42 -13.52
CA PHE A 129 -5.10 10.53 -13.85
C PHE A 129 -4.29 11.79 -14.06
N ASP A 130 -4.44 12.39 -15.24
CA ASP A 130 -3.84 13.67 -15.58
C ASP A 130 -4.69 14.84 -15.08
N HIS A 131 -4.03 15.88 -14.58
CA HIS A 131 -4.65 17.10 -14.08
C HIS A 131 -4.27 18.30 -14.95
N THR A 132 -4.67 18.26 -16.23
CA THR A 132 -4.16 19.19 -17.25
C THR A 132 -5.07 20.36 -17.60
N THR A 133 -6.31 20.44 -17.07
CA THR A 133 -7.25 21.53 -17.37
C THR A 133 -8.06 22.03 -16.17
N ASP A 134 -8.36 23.33 -16.17
CA ASP A 134 -9.31 24.02 -15.27
C ASP A 134 -10.67 24.23 -16.00
N PRO A 135 -11.82 23.80 -15.46
CA PRO A 135 -11.99 23.07 -14.20
C PRO A 135 -11.42 21.66 -14.26
N TRP A 136 -10.84 21.26 -13.12
CA TRP A 136 -10.15 19.99 -12.87
C TRP A 136 -11.06 18.79 -13.19
N THR A 137 -10.97 18.31 -14.43
CA THR A 137 -11.56 17.02 -14.82
C THR A 137 -10.39 16.07 -15.00
N PRO A 138 -10.12 15.19 -14.02
CA PRO A 138 -9.12 14.15 -14.19
C PRO A 138 -9.49 13.28 -15.40
N VAL A 139 -8.50 13.05 -16.26
CA VAL A 139 -8.65 12.18 -17.43
C VAL A 139 -7.70 11.00 -17.20
N PRO A 140 -8.18 9.75 -17.27
CA PRO A 140 -7.30 8.59 -17.30
C PRO A 140 -6.31 8.73 -18.45
N SER A 141 -5.01 8.76 -18.14
CA SER A 141 -3.94 8.95 -19.11
C SER A 141 -3.14 7.69 -19.37
N LEU A 142 -3.12 6.77 -18.39
CA LEU A 142 -2.44 5.49 -18.49
C LEU A 142 -3.13 4.45 -17.61
N GLU A 143 -3.14 3.22 -18.11
CA GLU A 143 -3.55 2.03 -17.37
C GLU A 143 -2.46 0.98 -17.52
N TRP A 144 -2.11 0.36 -16.41
CA TRP A 144 -1.18 -0.74 -16.35
C TRP A 144 -1.78 -1.90 -15.55
N SER A 145 -1.49 -3.13 -15.96
CA SER A 145 -1.95 -4.34 -15.27
C SER A 145 -0.79 -5.25 -14.94
N LEU A 146 -0.86 -5.92 -13.78
CA LEU A 146 0.10 -6.96 -13.41
C LEU A 146 0.14 -8.11 -14.44
N SER A 147 -0.97 -8.32 -15.15
CA SER A 147 -1.06 -9.28 -16.27
C SER A 147 -0.12 -8.95 -17.44
N ASP A 148 0.40 -7.73 -17.52
CA ASP A 148 1.32 -7.32 -18.58
C ASP A 148 2.74 -7.89 -18.38
N ILE A 149 3.05 -8.33 -17.15
CA ILE A 149 4.37 -8.87 -16.78
C ILE A 149 4.33 -10.26 -16.14
N TYR A 150 3.20 -10.68 -15.54
CA TYR A 150 3.03 -12.03 -15.00
C TYR A 150 1.77 -12.71 -15.55
N ASP A 151 1.85 -14.03 -15.69
CA ASP A 151 0.70 -14.88 -15.94
C ASP A 151 0.50 -15.82 -14.75
N PRO A 152 -0.52 -15.60 -13.89
CA PRO A 152 -0.75 -16.46 -12.72
C PRO A 152 -1.10 -17.90 -13.10
N SER A 153 -1.46 -18.17 -14.35
CA SER A 153 -1.79 -19.52 -14.84
C SER A 153 -0.57 -20.36 -15.19
N ASP A 154 0.62 -19.75 -15.32
CA ASP A 154 1.81 -20.43 -15.82
C ASP A 154 2.67 -21.10 -14.73
N CYS A 155 2.37 -20.85 -13.44
CA CYS A 155 3.14 -21.27 -12.26
C CYS A 155 4.63 -20.87 -12.27
N THR A 156 5.06 -20.04 -13.22
CA THR A 156 6.39 -19.45 -13.29
C THR A 156 6.45 -18.13 -12.54
N GLY A 157 5.26 -17.54 -12.28
CA GLY A 157 5.08 -16.50 -11.29
C GLY A 157 5.32 -16.97 -9.85
N PRO A 158 5.48 -16.03 -8.91
CA PRO A 158 5.59 -16.34 -7.49
C PRO A 158 4.42 -17.21 -6.99
N GLN A 159 4.72 -18.08 -6.02
CA GLN A 159 3.84 -19.16 -5.57
C GLN A 159 2.47 -18.59 -5.18
N PRO A 160 1.34 -19.20 -5.58
CA PRO A 160 0.04 -18.71 -5.15
C PRO A 160 -0.04 -18.84 -3.62
N PRO A 161 -0.14 -17.74 -2.85
CA PRO A 161 -0.59 -17.85 -1.48
C PRO A 161 -2.02 -18.40 -1.49
N SER A 162 -2.49 -18.87 -0.33
CA SER A 162 -3.83 -19.44 -0.17
C SER A 162 -4.90 -18.57 -0.84
N CYS A 163 -5.44 -19.06 -1.95
CA CYS A 163 -6.40 -18.34 -2.77
C CYS A 163 -7.64 -17.94 -1.94
N SER A 164 -7.87 -16.64 -1.76
CA SER A 164 -9.00 -16.12 -1.00
C SER A 164 -9.69 -14.96 -1.71
N ALA A 165 -10.93 -15.18 -2.15
CA ALA A 165 -11.80 -14.12 -2.68
C ALA A 165 -12.45 -13.25 -1.59
N THR A 166 -12.17 -13.52 -0.30
CA THR A 166 -12.97 -13.01 0.82
C THR A 166 -13.01 -11.48 0.86
N LEU A 167 -11.89 -10.82 0.53
CA LEU A 167 -11.75 -9.37 0.56
C LEU A 167 -12.59 -8.68 -0.53
N TRP A 168 -12.76 -9.32 -1.68
CA TRP A 168 -13.42 -8.74 -2.85
C TRP A 168 -14.88 -9.14 -2.99
N SER A 169 -15.36 -10.08 -2.17
CA SER A 169 -16.74 -10.56 -2.19
C SER A 169 -17.80 -9.46 -2.06
N SER A 170 -17.51 -8.39 -1.29
CA SER A 170 -18.42 -7.24 -1.17
C SER A 170 -18.51 -6.38 -2.43
N GLU A 171 -17.53 -6.51 -3.31
CA GLU A 171 -17.43 -5.83 -4.60
C GLU A 171 -17.94 -6.69 -5.76
N GLY A 172 -18.39 -7.92 -5.47
CA GLY A 172 -18.97 -8.84 -6.45
C GLY A 172 -17.93 -9.67 -7.21
N MET A 173 -16.64 -9.52 -6.91
CA MET A 173 -15.58 -10.36 -7.46
C MET A 173 -15.49 -11.66 -6.66
N THR A 174 -15.26 -12.75 -7.37
CA THR A 174 -15.16 -14.13 -6.89
C THR A 174 -13.83 -14.78 -7.19
N GLY A 175 -13.00 -14.12 -8.00
CA GLY A 175 -11.67 -14.59 -8.36
C GLY A 175 -10.69 -14.63 -7.20
N CYS A 176 -9.57 -15.29 -7.47
CA CYS A 176 -8.46 -15.44 -6.56
C CYS A 176 -7.66 -14.14 -6.43
N ASP A 177 -7.60 -13.56 -5.23
CA ASP A 177 -6.70 -12.43 -4.96
C ASP A 177 -5.25 -12.91 -5.06
N TRP A 178 -4.58 -12.59 -6.18
CA TRP A 178 -3.30 -13.21 -6.47
C TRP A 178 -2.16 -12.45 -5.80
N ALA A 179 -2.00 -11.15 -6.07
CA ALA A 179 -0.82 -10.40 -5.62
C ALA A 179 -1.08 -9.39 -4.51
N HIS A 180 -2.29 -8.86 -4.45
CA HIS A 180 -2.73 -7.93 -3.42
C HIS A 180 -1.79 -6.74 -3.24
N ALA A 181 -1.77 -5.87 -4.25
CA ALA A 181 -1.02 -4.63 -4.20
C ALA A 181 -1.50 -3.75 -3.03
N ASN A 182 -0.55 -3.22 -2.25
CA ASN A 182 -0.88 -2.45 -1.05
C ASN A 182 -0.13 -1.14 -0.86
N SER A 183 0.81 -0.83 -1.75
CA SER A 183 1.42 0.49 -1.82
C SER A 183 2.02 0.78 -3.19
N ILE A 184 2.00 2.07 -3.52
CA ILE A 184 2.56 2.61 -4.76
C ILE A 184 3.45 3.81 -4.44
N TRP A 185 4.63 3.84 -5.05
CA TRP A 185 5.51 4.99 -5.00
C TRP A 185 6.00 5.33 -6.40
N THR A 186 5.98 6.60 -6.77
CA THR A 186 6.53 7.06 -8.05
C THR A 186 7.83 7.82 -7.83
N ASP A 187 8.78 7.61 -8.74
CA ASP A 187 10.06 8.29 -8.72
C ASP A 187 10.16 9.25 -9.92
N SER A 188 11.02 10.24 -9.77
CA SER A 188 11.32 11.25 -10.79
C SER A 188 12.02 10.68 -12.04
N ASP A 189 12.47 9.42 -11.99
CA ASP A 189 13.07 8.72 -13.11
C ASP A 189 12.07 8.09 -14.08
N GLY A 190 10.76 8.25 -13.83
CA GLY A 190 9.70 7.68 -14.66
C GLY A 190 9.45 6.21 -14.37
N THR A 191 9.75 5.75 -13.15
CA THR A 191 9.37 4.42 -12.68
C THR A 191 8.38 4.50 -11.53
N TRP A 192 7.59 3.43 -11.37
CA TRP A 192 6.76 3.21 -10.21
C TRP A 192 7.23 1.97 -9.46
N GLN A 193 7.12 2.02 -8.15
CA GLN A 193 7.33 0.89 -7.26
C GLN A 193 5.99 0.43 -6.71
N LEU A 194 5.77 -0.87 -6.73
CA LEU A 194 4.57 -1.52 -6.18
C LEU A 194 4.99 -2.57 -5.15
N SER A 195 4.20 -2.69 -4.09
CA SER A 195 4.34 -3.74 -3.08
C SER A 195 3.16 -4.69 -3.13
N PHE A 196 3.47 -5.98 -3.23
CA PHE A 196 2.52 -7.09 -3.27
C PHE A 196 2.73 -7.95 -2.02
N LYS A 197 1.82 -7.83 -1.06
CA LYS A 197 1.98 -8.52 0.23
C LYS A 197 1.86 -10.04 0.06
N ASP A 198 0.98 -10.47 -0.84
CA ASP A 198 0.62 -11.87 -1.00
C ASP A 198 1.71 -12.62 -1.81
N GLN A 199 2.64 -11.88 -2.40
CA GLN A 199 3.79 -12.42 -3.15
C GLN A 199 5.12 -12.16 -2.46
N ASP A 200 5.11 -11.52 -1.29
CA ASP A 200 6.31 -11.08 -0.57
C ASP A 200 7.28 -10.30 -1.49
N LYS A 201 6.73 -9.44 -2.36
CA LYS A 201 7.49 -8.80 -3.44
C LYS A 201 7.31 -7.30 -3.53
N LEU A 202 8.41 -6.65 -3.89
CA LEU A 202 8.42 -5.31 -4.45
C LEU A 202 8.85 -5.38 -5.91
N ILE A 203 8.13 -4.70 -6.79
CA ILE A 203 8.57 -4.53 -8.18
C ILE A 203 8.78 -3.06 -8.49
N ASN A 204 9.58 -2.81 -9.51
CA ASN A 204 9.68 -1.50 -10.15
C ASN A 204 9.37 -1.61 -11.63
N VAL A 205 8.52 -0.72 -12.11
CA VAL A 205 7.94 -0.74 -13.46
C VAL A 205 8.29 0.58 -14.14
N ASP A 206 8.71 0.51 -15.40
CA ASP A 206 8.93 1.68 -16.23
C ASP A 206 7.58 2.23 -16.72
N GLU A 207 7.27 3.49 -16.39
CA GLU A 207 5.98 4.13 -16.70
C GLU A 207 5.70 4.22 -18.20
N ALA A 208 6.74 4.41 -19.02
CA ALA A 208 6.59 4.60 -20.45
C ALA A 208 6.28 3.30 -21.20
N THR A 209 6.81 2.17 -20.72
CA THR A 209 6.71 0.87 -21.39
C THR A 209 5.84 -0.14 -20.67
N GLY A 210 5.55 0.08 -19.38
CA GLY A 210 4.88 -0.90 -18.52
C GLY A 210 5.76 -2.12 -18.17
N GLY A 211 7.05 -2.09 -18.53
CA GLY A 211 7.96 -3.22 -18.35
C GLY A 211 8.57 -3.28 -16.95
N LEU A 212 8.83 -4.51 -16.47
CA LEU A 212 9.56 -4.76 -15.23
C LEU A 212 11.01 -4.27 -15.36
N VAL A 213 11.44 -3.44 -14.40
CA VAL A 213 12.82 -2.91 -14.30
C VAL A 213 13.65 -3.78 -13.37
N TRP A 214 13.12 -4.09 -12.18
CA TRP A 214 13.71 -5.00 -11.21
C TRP A 214 12.64 -5.55 -10.26
N GLU A 215 12.91 -6.71 -9.71
CA GLU A 215 12.12 -7.37 -8.66
C GLU A 215 12.96 -7.62 -7.40
N LEU A 216 12.40 -7.29 -6.24
CA LEU A 216 12.93 -7.63 -4.92
C LEU A 216 11.95 -8.56 -4.22
N ALA A 217 12.44 -9.71 -3.78
CA ALA A 217 11.66 -10.73 -3.09
C ALA A 217 12.09 -10.87 -1.63
N GLY A 218 11.09 -11.15 -0.79
CA GLY A 218 11.20 -11.46 0.64
C GLY A 218 11.50 -12.93 0.90
N ASP A 219 10.99 -13.44 2.02
CA ASP A 219 11.31 -14.80 2.49
C ASP A 219 10.86 -15.89 1.50
N GLY A 220 11.72 -16.89 1.25
CA GLY A 220 11.39 -18.08 0.48
C GLY A 220 11.08 -17.87 -1.02
N VAL A 221 11.13 -16.64 -1.53
CA VAL A 221 10.72 -16.27 -2.89
C VAL A 221 11.91 -15.77 -3.71
N SER A 222 11.92 -16.06 -5.02
CA SER A 222 12.97 -15.59 -5.93
C SER A 222 12.68 -14.20 -6.49
N GLY A 223 13.72 -13.39 -6.64
CA GLY A 223 13.70 -12.11 -7.38
C GLY A 223 15.06 -11.76 -8.00
N ASP A 224 15.13 -10.62 -8.72
CA ASP A 224 16.32 -10.17 -9.43
C ASP A 224 17.43 -9.68 -8.49
N LEU A 225 17.04 -9.09 -7.36
CA LEU A 225 17.97 -8.54 -6.37
C LEU A 225 18.35 -9.60 -5.34
N LEU A 226 19.63 -9.90 -5.26
CA LEU A 226 20.20 -10.83 -4.29
C LEU A 226 20.61 -10.10 -3.01
N LEU A 227 20.43 -10.76 -1.87
CA LEU A 227 20.87 -10.23 -0.60
C LEU A 227 22.40 -10.11 -0.51
N ASP A 228 22.91 -8.91 -0.19
CA ASP A 228 24.28 -8.70 0.27
C ASP A 228 24.38 -8.94 1.78
N THR A 229 24.70 -10.19 2.13
CA THR A 229 24.91 -10.61 3.52
C THR A 229 26.10 -9.93 4.21
N SER A 230 27.02 -9.31 3.46
CA SER A 230 28.17 -8.61 4.03
C SER A 230 27.87 -7.18 4.45
N ALA A 231 26.85 -6.57 3.83
CA ALA A 231 26.38 -5.22 4.11
C ALA A 231 25.14 -5.19 5.03
N SER A 232 24.37 -6.28 5.08
CA SER A 232 23.14 -6.33 5.87
C SER A 232 23.40 -6.43 7.37
N ILE A 233 22.68 -5.63 8.16
CA ILE A 233 22.87 -5.53 9.61
C ILE A 233 21.79 -6.23 10.44
N ALA A 234 20.72 -6.68 9.79
CA ALA A 234 19.58 -7.34 10.41
C ALA A 234 19.11 -8.52 9.54
N ASP A 235 18.10 -9.24 10.04
CA ASP A 235 17.44 -10.31 9.29
C ASP A 235 16.89 -9.75 7.96
N PRO A 236 17.31 -10.29 6.81
CA PRO A 236 16.88 -9.85 5.49
C PRO A 236 15.47 -10.28 5.09
N GLU A 237 14.93 -11.29 5.76
CA GLU A 237 13.64 -11.89 5.41
C GLU A 237 12.52 -10.92 5.82
N PHE A 238 11.61 -10.66 4.88
CA PHE A 238 10.36 -9.94 5.13
C PHE A 238 9.25 -10.67 4.41
N ASP A 239 8.03 -10.53 4.91
CA ASP A 239 6.84 -11.07 4.27
C ASP A 239 5.63 -10.17 4.53
N ASN A 240 4.59 -10.34 3.72
CA ASN A 240 3.29 -9.68 3.85
C ASN A 240 3.40 -8.15 4.01
N GLN A 241 4.48 -7.58 3.46
CA GLN A 241 4.94 -6.24 3.76
C GLN A 241 3.96 -5.18 3.25
N HIS A 242 3.89 -4.05 3.95
CA HIS A 242 3.07 -2.90 3.61
C HIS A 242 3.88 -1.62 3.44
N HIS A 243 3.31 -0.69 2.68
CA HIS A 243 3.78 0.70 2.60
C HIS A 243 5.28 0.80 2.25
N ALA A 244 5.65 0.18 1.14
CA ALA A 244 6.97 0.32 0.57
C ALA A 244 7.07 1.63 -0.22
N TRP A 245 8.11 2.40 0.05
CA TRP A 245 8.33 3.68 -0.62
C TRP A 245 9.81 4.09 -0.60
N ARG A 246 10.21 4.97 -1.53
CA ARG A 246 11.58 5.47 -1.60
C ARG A 246 11.82 6.56 -0.56
N THR A 247 12.89 6.42 0.21
CA THR A 247 13.28 7.47 1.15
C THR A 247 13.89 8.67 0.43
N ALA A 248 14.22 9.73 1.19
CA ALA A 248 14.98 10.85 0.64
C ALA A 248 16.41 10.46 0.22
N THR A 249 16.91 9.32 0.70
CA THR A 249 18.22 8.80 0.33
C THR A 249 18.11 8.02 -0.98
N PRO A 250 18.89 8.36 -2.01
CA PRO A 250 18.83 7.66 -3.29
C PRO A 250 19.04 6.15 -3.13
N ASN A 251 18.24 5.37 -3.86
CA ASN A 251 18.23 3.90 -3.84
C ASN A 251 17.87 3.26 -2.50
N HIS A 252 17.40 4.03 -1.51
CA HIS A 252 16.87 3.44 -0.29
C HIS A 252 15.36 3.27 -0.40
N ILE A 253 14.85 2.20 0.20
CA ILE A 253 13.43 1.93 0.34
C ILE A 253 13.16 1.75 1.82
N MET A 254 12.03 2.24 2.28
CA MET A 254 11.49 1.82 3.56
C MET A 254 10.17 1.09 3.37
N LEU A 255 9.97 0.05 4.16
CA LEU A 255 8.75 -0.75 4.18
C LEU A 255 8.38 -1.12 5.61
N TYR A 256 7.14 -1.53 5.82
CA TYR A 256 6.69 -2.17 7.04
C TYR A 256 6.60 -3.66 6.82
N ASP A 257 7.49 -4.42 7.44
CA ASP A 257 7.54 -5.88 7.42
C ASP A 257 6.54 -6.41 8.46
N ASN A 258 5.52 -7.10 7.98
CA ASN A 258 4.44 -7.61 8.81
C ASN A 258 4.83 -8.93 9.50
N ASN A 259 5.83 -9.63 8.97
CA ASN A 259 6.44 -10.84 9.50
C ASN A 259 5.43 -11.90 9.99
N VAL A 260 4.50 -12.26 9.12
CA VAL A 260 3.34 -13.14 9.37
C VAL A 260 3.75 -14.60 9.52
N THR A 261 4.71 -15.06 8.72
CA THR A 261 5.19 -16.45 8.73
C THR A 261 6.44 -16.63 9.59
N GLY A 262 7.18 -15.53 9.82
CA GLY A 262 8.38 -15.52 10.65
C GLY A 262 8.11 -15.57 12.16
N ALA A 263 9.20 -15.71 12.92
CA ALA A 263 9.18 -15.79 14.39
C ALA A 263 9.54 -14.45 15.07
N ALA A 264 9.86 -13.41 14.30
CA ALA A 264 10.24 -12.10 14.83
C ALA A 264 9.04 -11.14 14.91
N ASP A 265 9.18 -10.07 15.68
CA ASP A 265 8.16 -9.03 15.73
C ASP A 265 8.04 -8.31 14.37
N PRO A 266 6.84 -7.84 14.00
CA PRO A 266 6.66 -6.90 12.89
C PRO A 266 7.57 -5.68 13.08
N ARG A 267 8.04 -5.07 11.99
CA ARG A 267 9.07 -4.02 12.06
C ARG A 267 9.01 -3.06 10.88
N ALA A 268 9.52 -1.85 11.08
CA ALA A 268 9.92 -1.01 9.95
C ALA A 268 11.31 -1.46 9.48
N LEU A 269 11.51 -1.56 8.17
CA LEU A 269 12.78 -1.90 7.54
C LEU A 269 13.22 -0.84 6.56
N GLU A 270 14.49 -0.45 6.62
CA GLU A 270 15.14 0.32 5.57
C GLU A 270 16.12 -0.58 4.79
N LEU A 271 15.97 -0.57 3.48
CA LEU A 271 16.76 -1.34 2.53
C LEU A 271 17.57 -0.40 1.65
N SER A 272 18.86 -0.68 1.44
CA SER A 272 19.64 -0.08 0.36
C SER A 272 19.60 -0.97 -0.87
N LEU A 273 19.28 -0.41 -2.03
CA LEU A 273 19.28 -1.13 -3.31
C LEU A 273 20.48 -0.76 -4.17
N SER A 274 20.98 -1.73 -4.92
CA SER A 274 21.90 -1.51 -6.03
C SER A 274 21.45 -2.34 -7.24
N PRO A 275 20.43 -1.90 -7.99
CA PRO A 275 19.88 -2.67 -9.10
C PRO A 275 20.92 -3.01 -10.18
N ALA A 276 21.83 -2.08 -10.48
CA ALA A 276 22.92 -2.31 -11.44
C ALA A 276 23.89 -3.42 -11.02
N ALA A 277 24.00 -3.70 -9.72
CA ALA A 277 24.79 -4.80 -9.18
C ALA A 277 23.94 -6.05 -8.89
N GLY A 278 22.61 -5.96 -9.05
CA GLY A 278 21.69 -7.04 -8.73
C GLY A 278 21.65 -7.38 -7.24
N VAL A 279 21.84 -6.40 -6.34
CA VAL A 279 21.85 -6.66 -4.89
C VAL A 279 21.04 -5.66 -4.08
N TYR A 280 20.63 -6.09 -2.89
CA TYR A 280 20.07 -5.24 -1.83
C TYR A 280 20.67 -5.59 -0.46
N ALA A 281 20.52 -4.71 0.53
CA ALA A 281 20.93 -4.96 1.91
C ALA A 281 19.96 -4.31 2.90
N VAL A 282 19.73 -4.96 4.05
CA VAL A 282 19.02 -4.33 5.18
C VAL A 282 19.98 -3.46 5.95
N ILE A 283 19.68 -2.16 6.02
CA ILE A 283 20.58 -1.17 6.63
C ILE A 283 20.05 -0.60 7.95
N ALA A 284 18.77 -0.82 8.24
CA ALA A 284 18.17 -0.52 9.54
C ALA A 284 16.86 -1.31 9.74
N ASP A 285 16.57 -1.63 11.00
CA ASP A 285 15.30 -2.19 11.43
C ASP A 285 14.81 -1.58 12.74
N TRP A 286 13.50 -1.41 12.86
CA TRP A 286 12.84 -0.89 14.06
C TRP A 286 11.69 -1.81 14.48
N PRO A 287 11.90 -2.65 15.52
CA PRO A 287 10.87 -3.57 16.00
C PRO A 287 9.63 -2.85 16.50
N THR A 288 8.47 -3.37 16.11
CA THR A 288 7.14 -2.85 16.46
C THR A 288 6.28 -3.94 17.10
N PRO A 289 6.68 -4.47 18.28
CA PRO A 289 5.94 -5.54 18.93
C PRO A 289 4.48 -5.14 19.15
N PRO A 290 3.52 -6.05 18.91
CA PRO A 290 2.10 -5.79 19.13
C PRO A 290 1.81 -5.52 20.60
N LEU A 291 0.68 -4.86 20.89
CA LEU A 291 0.19 -4.74 22.26
C LEU A 291 -0.95 -5.73 22.48
N GLU A 292 -0.70 -6.75 23.29
CA GLU A 292 -1.77 -7.64 23.76
C GLU A 292 -2.85 -6.86 24.54
N PRO A 293 -4.16 -7.09 24.30
CA PRO A 293 -4.77 -8.08 23.39
C PRO A 293 -5.25 -7.47 22.05
N ARG A 294 -4.67 -6.35 21.60
CA ARG A 294 -5.18 -5.55 20.46
C ARG A 294 -4.93 -6.18 19.09
N GLY A 295 -4.22 -7.29 19.02
CA GLY A 295 -4.01 -8.10 17.82
C GLY A 295 -2.69 -7.82 17.11
N ASP A 296 -2.25 -8.80 16.32
CA ASP A 296 -0.98 -8.78 15.62
C ASP A 296 -0.95 -7.76 14.48
N CYS A 297 0.23 -7.21 14.19
CA CYS A 297 0.42 -6.25 13.09
C CYS A 297 0.52 -6.98 11.75
N ASN A 298 -0.29 -8.00 11.50
CA ASN A 298 -0.08 -8.96 10.41
C ASN A 298 -0.73 -8.58 9.07
N SER A 299 -1.58 -7.56 9.04
CA SER A 299 -2.44 -7.29 7.87
C SER A 299 -2.37 -5.87 7.34
N LYS A 300 -1.80 -4.93 8.11
CA LYS A 300 -1.67 -3.51 7.79
C LYS A 300 -0.54 -2.90 8.61
N GLY A 301 0.14 -1.92 8.03
CA GLY A 301 1.16 -1.15 8.72
C GLY A 301 1.74 -0.06 7.82
N SER A 302 2.61 0.77 8.40
CA SER A 302 3.38 1.74 7.61
C SER A 302 4.64 2.17 8.33
N ALA A 303 5.62 2.61 7.54
CA ALA A 303 6.87 3.18 8.02
C ALA A 303 7.16 4.48 7.26
N PHE A 304 7.59 5.56 7.94
CA PHE A 304 8.02 6.83 7.36
C PHE A 304 9.30 7.40 8.00
N ASP A 305 10.29 7.87 7.22
CA ASP A 305 11.56 8.44 7.68
C ASP A 305 11.66 9.96 7.37
N MET A 306 10.52 10.59 7.06
CA MET A 306 10.45 11.98 6.59
C MET A 306 10.56 13.04 7.69
N LEU A 307 10.94 12.67 8.90
CA LEU A 307 11.10 13.66 9.96
C LEU A 307 12.42 14.41 9.76
N PRO A 308 12.45 15.76 9.85
CA PRO A 308 13.69 16.53 9.77
C PRO A 308 14.77 16.11 10.78
N SER A 309 14.38 15.42 11.85
CA SER A 309 15.27 14.82 12.85
C SER A 309 16.01 13.56 12.37
N GLY A 310 15.60 12.97 11.24
CA GLY A 310 16.01 11.64 10.80
C GLY A 310 15.33 10.50 11.57
N HIS A 311 14.34 10.79 12.40
CA HIS A 311 13.57 9.78 13.11
C HIS A 311 12.64 9.01 12.17
N VAL A 312 12.30 7.78 12.57
CA VAL A 312 11.37 6.92 11.86
C VAL A 312 10.06 6.80 12.62
N VAL A 313 8.95 6.97 11.91
CA VAL A 313 7.61 6.69 12.42
C VAL A 313 7.12 5.38 11.86
N ALA A 314 6.76 4.43 12.72
CA ALA A 314 6.20 3.15 12.33
C ALA A 314 4.81 2.94 12.96
N THR A 315 3.92 2.32 12.20
CA THR A 315 2.52 2.13 12.57
C THR A 315 2.17 0.66 12.52
N CYS A 316 1.84 0.08 13.67
CA CYS A 316 1.14 -1.19 13.77
C CYS A 316 -0.37 -0.91 13.76
N ALA A 317 -0.94 -0.97 12.56
CA ALA A 317 -2.29 -0.43 12.31
C ALA A 317 -3.40 -1.23 13.02
N PRO A 318 -3.44 -2.58 13.00
CA PRO A 318 -4.45 -3.36 13.71
C PRO A 318 -4.43 -3.13 15.22
N SER A 319 -3.26 -2.93 15.84
CA SER A 319 -3.15 -2.57 17.26
C SER A 319 -3.47 -1.09 17.54
N GLY A 320 -3.58 -0.25 16.51
CA GLY A 320 -3.77 1.20 16.63
C GLY A 320 -2.55 1.92 17.25
N ILE A 321 -1.35 1.40 17.05
CA ILE A 321 -0.13 1.95 17.66
C ILE A 321 0.69 2.68 16.60
N ILE A 322 1.12 3.88 16.96
CA ILE A 322 2.07 4.68 16.20
C ILE A 322 3.28 4.91 17.11
N ARG A 323 4.49 4.63 16.63
CA ARG A 323 5.75 4.80 17.36
C ARG A 323 6.69 5.68 16.57
N GLU A 324 7.48 6.47 17.27
CA GLU A 324 8.60 7.21 16.71
C GLU A 324 9.90 6.67 17.32
N PHE A 325 10.88 6.43 16.45
CA PHE A 325 12.19 5.91 16.81
C PHE A 325 13.30 6.86 16.36
N GLU A 326 14.34 6.96 17.18
CA GLU A 326 15.62 7.52 16.73
C GLU A 326 16.25 6.62 15.65
N PRO A 327 17.14 7.16 14.79
CA PRO A 327 17.88 6.37 13.81
C PRO A 327 18.60 5.17 14.42
N ALA A 328 19.02 5.27 15.69
CA ALA A 328 19.71 4.21 16.40
C ALA A 328 18.79 3.12 16.99
N GLY A 329 17.46 3.22 16.78
CA GLY A 329 16.48 2.21 17.19
C GLY A 329 15.74 2.50 18.49
N ALA A 330 16.06 3.58 19.21
CA ALA A 330 15.40 3.90 20.48
C ALA A 330 14.00 4.48 20.26
N GLU A 331 12.96 3.89 20.86
CA GLU A 331 11.61 4.50 20.89
C GLU A 331 11.65 5.78 21.73
N VAL A 332 11.25 6.90 21.12
CA VAL A 332 11.19 8.23 21.77
C VAL A 332 9.77 8.74 21.97
N TRP A 333 8.81 8.20 21.21
CA TRP A 333 7.41 8.58 21.33
C TRP A 333 6.49 7.44 20.90
N LYS A 334 5.28 7.42 21.47
CA LYS A 334 4.23 6.47 21.15
C LYS A 334 2.84 7.06 21.35
N LEU A 335 1.97 6.85 20.38
CA LEU A 335 0.53 7.11 20.47
C LEU A 335 -0.23 5.81 20.29
N THR A 336 -1.30 5.64 21.07
CA THR A 336 -2.23 4.52 20.93
C THR A 336 -3.61 5.08 20.66
N LEU A 337 -4.12 4.82 19.46
CA LEU A 337 -5.50 5.07 19.10
C LEU A 337 -6.36 3.94 19.66
N GLY A 338 -7.50 4.29 20.23
CA GLY A 338 -8.44 3.31 20.76
C GLY A 338 -9.86 3.82 20.60
N CYS A 339 -10.78 2.91 20.33
CA CYS A 339 -12.19 3.20 20.47
C CYS A 339 -12.56 3.12 21.97
N PRO A 340 -13.25 4.12 22.56
CA PRO A 340 -13.69 4.06 23.96
C PRO A 340 -14.62 2.88 24.25
N ASP A 341 -15.28 2.35 23.23
CA ASP A 341 -16.18 1.21 23.35
C ASP A 341 -15.40 -0.11 23.22
N THR A 342 -15.06 -0.69 24.37
CA THR A 342 -14.36 -1.98 24.47
C THR A 342 -15.26 -3.18 24.15
N THR A 343 -16.56 -2.99 23.90
CA THR A 343 -17.46 -4.07 23.45
C THR A 343 -17.39 -4.29 21.94
N LEU A 344 -16.82 -3.32 21.22
CA LEU A 344 -16.40 -3.45 19.84
C LEU A 344 -15.04 -4.15 19.83
N THR A 345 -15.05 -5.49 19.82
CA THR A 345 -13.88 -6.33 19.47
C THR A 345 -13.13 -5.73 18.28
N PRO A 346 -11.79 -5.68 18.32
CA PRO A 346 -10.98 -4.52 17.94
C PRO A 346 -11.42 -3.98 16.57
N SER A 347 -12.27 -2.97 16.56
CA SER A 347 -12.89 -2.46 15.32
C SER A 347 -12.83 -0.93 15.22
N GLY A 348 -11.74 -0.38 15.76
CA GLY A 348 -11.19 0.90 15.34
C GLY A 348 -9.84 0.65 14.68
N ASN A 349 -9.83 -0.05 13.54
CA ASN A 349 -8.59 -0.40 12.87
C ASN A 349 -8.04 0.83 12.16
N LEU A 350 -6.95 1.38 12.70
CA LEU A 350 -6.13 2.32 11.98
C LEU A 350 -5.73 1.66 10.66
N TYR A 351 -5.88 2.36 9.54
CA TYR A 351 -5.41 1.87 8.24
C TYR A 351 -3.94 2.24 8.06
N ARG A 352 -3.64 3.54 8.16
CA ARG A 352 -2.30 4.12 8.00
C ARG A 352 -2.21 5.37 8.85
N ALA A 353 -1.01 5.68 9.35
CA ALA A 353 -0.68 6.98 9.91
C ALA A 353 0.61 7.48 9.27
N MET A 354 0.73 8.79 9.09
CA MET A 354 1.90 9.41 8.49
C MET A 354 2.24 10.71 9.21
N PRO A 355 3.53 11.10 9.26
CA PRO A 355 3.92 12.40 9.78
C PRO A 355 3.26 13.53 8.98
N PHE A 356 2.70 14.50 9.69
CA PHE A 356 2.14 15.70 9.10
C PHE A 356 2.76 16.95 9.73
N ASN A 357 3.09 17.94 8.92
CA ASN A 357 3.57 19.22 9.39
C ASN A 357 2.79 20.33 8.68
N PHE A 358 2.06 21.15 9.44
CA PHE A 358 1.33 22.31 8.93
C PHE A 358 2.22 23.33 8.20
N GLY A 359 3.55 23.24 8.38
CA GLY A 359 4.51 24.23 7.88
C GLY A 359 4.69 25.39 8.86
N PRO A 360 5.61 26.33 8.53
CA PRO A 360 5.70 27.61 9.23
C PRO A 360 4.50 28.52 8.98
#